data_AF-A0A0F8ZKU1-F1
#
_entry.id   AF-A0A0F8ZKU1-F1
#
_cell.length_a   1.000
_cell.length_b   1.000
_cell.length_c   1.000
_cell.angle_alpha   90.00
_cell.angle_beta   90.00
_cell.angle_gamma   90.00
#
_symmetry.space_group_name_H-M   'P 1'
#
loop_
_entity.id
_entity.type
_entity.pdbx_description
1 polymer ?
#
loop_
_entity_poly.entity_id
_entity_poly.type
_entity_poly.pdbx_seq_one_letter_code
_entity_poly.pdbx_strand_id
1 'polypeptide(L)'
;MPNEVKICSKFYVYMYLDVDNCPFYIGKGRGNRYRVSRHVYKGVTNRFLKNKIRKVGVDNIKVHFLHRNLTEEEAFHWERYWIKYIGRRDLKEGSLVNLTDGGEGESGYTFSKESKQKMSEFAMGRIVSAGTKQKLSDINTGENHPMYGKKHSSETKQRISDSHKGKKISPETCQKMAKAHEGLQAGENNPFYGKKHSLKTKQKISDALKGEKHPMYGKPAWNRGKKMTKVIKLKE
;
A
#
# COMPACT_ATOMS: atom_id res chain seq x y z
N MET A 1 17.68 -21.98 -25.55
CA MET A 1 16.22 -22.07 -25.75
C MET A 1 15.57 -21.07 -24.82
N PRO A 2 14.84 -20.05 -25.31
CA PRO A 2 14.22 -19.08 -24.42
C PRO A 2 13.08 -19.75 -23.67
N ASN A 3 13.07 -19.57 -22.35
CA ASN A 3 12.03 -20.03 -21.43
C ASN A 3 10.66 -19.56 -21.91
N GLU A 4 9.80 -20.49 -22.34
CA GLU A 4 8.37 -20.24 -22.50
C GLU A 4 7.81 -19.81 -21.15
N VAL A 5 7.57 -18.51 -21.01
CA VAL A 5 6.75 -17.95 -19.94
C VAL A 5 5.37 -18.59 -20.11
N LYS A 6 5.02 -19.54 -19.24
CA LYS A 6 3.65 -20.05 -19.09
C LYS A 6 2.75 -18.88 -18.68
N ILE A 7 2.28 -18.10 -19.64
CA ILE A 7 1.29 -17.06 -19.42
C ILE A 7 0.03 -17.79 -18.97
N CYS A 8 -0.34 -17.59 -17.71
CA CYS A 8 -1.49 -18.25 -17.09
C CYS A 8 -2.77 -17.62 -17.66
N SER A 9 -3.20 -18.11 -18.83
CA SER A 9 -4.36 -17.66 -19.58
C SER A 9 -5.67 -18.09 -18.92
N LYS A 10 -6.04 -17.39 -17.84
CA LYS A 10 -7.21 -17.72 -16.99
C LYS A 10 -8.44 -16.85 -17.25
N PHE A 11 -8.37 -15.91 -18.20
CA PHE A 11 -9.47 -15.00 -18.47
C PHE A 11 -10.34 -15.48 -19.63
N TYR A 12 -11.60 -15.06 -19.59
CA TYR A 12 -12.60 -15.33 -20.60
C TYR A 12 -13.53 -14.13 -20.76
N VAL A 13 -14.18 -14.03 -21.92
CA VAL A 13 -15.26 -13.08 -22.20
C VAL A 13 -16.54 -13.88 -22.39
N TYR A 14 -17.61 -13.44 -21.74
CA TYR A 14 -18.91 -14.11 -21.77
C TYR A 14 -20.02 -13.09 -22.02
N MET A 15 -21.14 -13.57 -22.54
CA MET A 15 -22.39 -12.82 -22.69
C MET A 15 -23.54 -13.51 -21.96
N TYR A 16 -24.50 -12.72 -21.50
CA TYR A 16 -25.79 -13.21 -21.02
C TYR A 16 -26.86 -12.97 -22.08
N LEU A 17 -27.60 -14.03 -22.37
CA LEU A 17 -28.74 -14.06 -23.28
C LEU A 17 -30.02 -14.28 -22.47
N ASP A 18 -31.11 -13.61 -22.84
CA ASP A 18 -32.42 -13.86 -22.25
C ASP A 18 -33.14 -15.05 -22.92
N VAL A 19 -34.41 -15.25 -22.57
CA VAL A 19 -35.24 -16.36 -23.07
C VAL A 19 -35.39 -16.35 -24.60
N ASP A 20 -35.34 -15.16 -25.20
CA ASP A 20 -35.45 -14.95 -26.65
C ASP A 20 -34.07 -15.03 -27.35
N ASN A 21 -33.02 -15.39 -26.60
CA ASN A 21 -31.62 -15.38 -27.00
C ASN A 21 -31.10 -13.98 -27.37
N CYS A 22 -31.71 -12.90 -26.86
CA CYS A 22 -31.21 -11.55 -27.06
C CYS A 22 -30.05 -11.26 -26.10
N PRO A 23 -28.87 -10.85 -26.59
CA PRO A 23 -27.76 -10.48 -25.73
C PRO A 23 -28.10 -9.20 -24.97
N PHE A 24 -27.94 -9.23 -23.65
CA PHE A 24 -28.22 -8.06 -22.82
C PHE A 24 -27.07 -7.67 -21.90
N TYR A 25 -26.01 -8.48 -21.80
CA TYR A 25 -24.84 -8.14 -21.01
C TYR A 25 -23.60 -8.84 -21.55
N ILE A 26 -22.46 -8.15 -21.57
CA ILE A 26 -21.15 -8.71 -21.83
C ILE A 26 -20.25 -8.44 -20.63
N GLY A 27 -19.42 -9.41 -20.26
CA GLY A 27 -18.41 -9.20 -19.25
C GLY A 27 -17.17 -10.04 -19.47
N LYS A 28 -16.05 -9.58 -18.93
CA LYS A 28 -14.84 -10.39 -18.76
C LYS A 28 -14.73 -10.95 -17.34
N GLY A 29 -14.02 -12.06 -17.19
CA GLY A 29 -13.78 -12.61 -15.86
C GLY A 29 -12.79 -13.76 -15.83
N ARG A 30 -12.59 -14.27 -14.61
CA ARG A 30 -11.82 -15.48 -14.30
C ARG A 30 -12.59 -16.32 -13.28
N GLY A 31 -12.33 -17.62 -13.25
CA GLY A 31 -12.98 -18.56 -12.34
C GLY A 31 -14.51 -18.58 -12.51
N ASN A 32 -15.25 -18.31 -11.43
CA ASN A 32 -16.71 -18.40 -11.39
C ASN A 32 -17.44 -17.06 -11.58
N ARG A 33 -16.78 -16.05 -12.16
CA ARG A 33 -17.37 -14.70 -12.33
C ARG A 33 -18.58 -14.69 -13.26
N TYR A 34 -18.66 -15.61 -14.23
CA TYR A 34 -19.77 -15.72 -15.18
C TYR A 34 -21.08 -16.21 -14.55
N ARG A 35 -21.06 -16.63 -13.27
CA ARG A 35 -22.26 -17.15 -12.62
C ARG A 35 -23.23 -16.01 -12.37
N VAL A 36 -24.38 -16.06 -13.04
CA VAL A 36 -25.48 -15.08 -12.97
C VAL A 36 -25.86 -14.74 -11.52
N SER A 37 -25.91 -15.74 -10.63
CA SER A 37 -26.25 -15.55 -9.21
C SER A 37 -25.35 -14.56 -8.47
N ARG A 38 -24.08 -14.41 -8.89
CA ARG A 38 -23.15 -13.43 -8.29
C ARG A 38 -23.56 -11.98 -8.56
N HIS A 39 -24.35 -11.73 -9.61
CA HIS A 39 -24.84 -10.41 -9.97
C HIS A 39 -26.16 -10.03 -9.30
N VAL A 40 -26.72 -10.91 -8.47
CA VAL A 40 -27.99 -10.67 -7.76
C VAL A 40 -27.79 -10.42 -6.25
N TYR A 41 -26.61 -10.75 -5.72
CA TYR A 41 -26.27 -10.64 -4.30
C TYR A 41 -26.34 -9.19 -3.75
N LYS A 42 -26.35 -9.06 -2.41
CA LYS A 42 -26.31 -7.76 -1.72
C LYS A 42 -24.96 -7.08 -1.99
N GLY A 43 -24.98 -5.80 -2.39
CA GLY A 43 -23.76 -5.03 -2.71
C GLY A 43 -23.38 -4.94 -4.20
N VAL A 44 -24.14 -5.56 -5.12
CA VAL A 44 -23.88 -5.43 -6.57
C VAL A 44 -24.23 -4.03 -7.06
N THR A 45 -23.29 -3.40 -7.77
CA THR A 45 -23.34 -1.99 -8.21
C THR A 45 -24.15 -1.77 -9.49
N ASN A 46 -24.14 -2.72 -10.45
CA ASN A 46 -24.92 -2.58 -11.68
C ASN A 46 -26.41 -2.89 -11.45
N ARG A 47 -27.19 -1.84 -11.18
CA ARG A 47 -28.64 -1.91 -10.93
C ARG A 47 -29.43 -2.42 -12.14
N PHE A 48 -29.05 -2.04 -13.36
CA PHE A 48 -29.78 -2.43 -14.58
C PHE A 48 -29.63 -3.91 -14.88
N LEU A 49 -28.40 -4.42 -14.79
CA LEU A 49 -28.11 -5.85 -14.93
C LEU A 49 -28.89 -6.66 -13.89
N LYS A 50 -28.82 -6.25 -12.62
CA LYS A 50 -29.55 -6.90 -11.53
C LYS A 50 -31.06 -6.94 -11.76
N ASN A 51 -31.64 -5.83 -12.24
CA ASN A 51 -33.07 -5.74 -12.52
C ASN A 51 -33.47 -6.61 -13.71
N LYS A 52 -32.70 -6.62 -14.81
CA LYS A 52 -32.94 -7.50 -15.97
C LYS A 52 -32.84 -8.96 -15.56
N ILE A 53 -31.83 -9.35 -14.77
CA ILE A 53 -31.68 -10.72 -14.25
C ILE A 53 -32.89 -11.12 -13.41
N ARG A 54 -33.34 -10.25 -12.50
CA ARG A 54 -34.53 -10.53 -11.67
C ARG A 54 -35.81 -10.68 -12.48
N LYS A 55 -35.96 -9.89 -13.55
CA LYS A 55 -37.12 -9.96 -14.44
C LYS A 55 -37.14 -11.26 -15.25
N VAL A 56 -36.00 -11.70 -15.76
CA VAL A 56 -35.89 -12.92 -16.58
C VAL A 56 -35.90 -14.18 -15.71
N GLY A 57 -35.31 -14.12 -14.52
CA GLY A 57 -35.04 -15.27 -13.66
C GLY A 57 -33.63 -15.82 -13.89
N VAL A 58 -32.93 -16.18 -12.81
CA VAL A 58 -31.51 -16.60 -12.86
C VAL A 58 -31.33 -17.85 -13.73
N ASP A 59 -32.24 -18.80 -13.64
CA ASP A 59 -32.17 -20.09 -14.34
C ASP A 59 -32.53 -19.98 -15.83
N ASN A 60 -33.22 -18.90 -16.22
CA ASN A 60 -33.64 -18.64 -17.59
C ASN A 60 -32.58 -17.90 -18.42
N ILE A 61 -31.43 -17.57 -17.82
CA ILE A 61 -30.37 -16.81 -18.49
C ILE A 61 -29.31 -17.77 -19.00
N LYS A 62 -29.10 -17.74 -20.32
CA LYS A 62 -28.05 -18.54 -20.94
C LYS A 62 -26.75 -17.76 -20.92
N VAL A 63 -25.68 -18.42 -20.49
CA VAL A 63 -24.33 -17.87 -20.52
C VAL A 63 -23.61 -18.43 -21.74
N HIS A 64 -23.18 -17.56 -22.65
CA HIS A 64 -22.39 -17.93 -23.81
C HIS A 64 -20.97 -17.38 -23.69
N PHE A 65 -19.96 -18.24 -23.84
CA PHE A 65 -18.55 -17.84 -23.75
C PHE A 65 -18.02 -17.50 -25.14
N LEU A 66 -17.72 -16.23 -25.36
CA LEU A 66 -17.21 -15.71 -26.63
C LEU A 66 -15.75 -16.08 -26.85
N HIS A 67 -14.93 -15.92 -25.81
CA HIS A 67 -13.50 -16.22 -25.85
C HIS A 67 -13.04 -16.83 -24.54
N ARG A 68 -12.09 -17.76 -24.60
CA ARG A 68 -11.51 -18.47 -23.44
C ARG A 68 -9.99 -18.48 -23.55
N ASN A 69 -9.32 -18.78 -22.45
CA ASN A 69 -7.86 -18.87 -22.37
C ASN A 69 -7.18 -17.58 -22.85
N LEU A 70 -7.69 -16.44 -22.40
CA LEU A 70 -7.14 -15.14 -22.71
C LEU A 70 -6.19 -14.65 -21.61
N THR A 71 -5.26 -13.81 -22.00
CA THR A 71 -4.64 -12.83 -21.09
C THR A 71 -5.68 -11.80 -20.64
N GLU A 72 -5.34 -11.02 -19.61
CA GLU A 72 -6.24 -9.96 -19.14
C GLU A 72 -6.42 -8.85 -20.18
N GLU A 73 -5.34 -8.49 -20.89
CA GLU A 73 -5.34 -7.45 -21.92
C GLU A 73 -6.20 -7.85 -23.12
N GLU A 74 -6.09 -9.10 -23.57
CA GLU A 74 -6.95 -9.62 -24.63
C GLU A 74 -8.42 -9.69 -24.19
N ALA A 75 -8.68 -10.16 -22.96
CA ALA A 75 -10.06 -10.21 -22.44
C ALA A 75 -10.69 -8.82 -22.34
N PHE A 76 -9.89 -7.82 -22.00
CA PHE A 76 -10.28 -6.42 -21.99
C PHE A 76 -10.56 -5.89 -23.40
N HIS A 77 -9.67 -6.18 -24.36
CA HIS A 77 -9.85 -5.80 -25.76
C HIS A 77 -11.15 -6.37 -26.33
N TRP A 78 -11.37 -7.67 -26.15
CA TRP A 78 -12.57 -8.36 -26.65
C TRP A 78 -13.85 -7.89 -25.94
N GLU A 79 -13.81 -7.63 -24.63
CA GLU A 79 -14.96 -7.05 -23.91
C GLU A 79 -15.39 -5.72 -24.54
N ARG A 80 -14.43 -4.82 -24.78
CA ARG A 80 -14.69 -3.52 -25.44
C ARG A 80 -15.21 -3.70 -26.86
N TYR A 81 -14.60 -4.60 -27.63
CA TYR A 81 -15.02 -4.89 -29.00
C TYR A 81 -16.49 -5.33 -29.05
N TRP A 82 -16.88 -6.30 -28.23
CA TRP A 82 -18.24 -6.83 -28.25
C TRP A 82 -19.28 -5.85 -27.69
N ILE A 83 -18.93 -5.04 -26.68
CA ILE A 83 -19.83 -3.99 -26.19
C ILE A 83 -20.11 -2.96 -27.29
N LYS A 84 -19.06 -2.54 -28.02
CA LYS A 84 -19.20 -1.61 -29.14
C LYS A 84 -19.95 -2.22 -30.32
N TYR A 85 -19.70 -3.50 -30.63
CA TYR A 85 -20.29 -4.19 -31.76
C TYR A 85 -21.81 -4.41 -31.59
N ILE A 86 -22.26 -4.79 -30.39
CA ILE A 86 -23.69 -5.02 -30.11
C ILE A 86 -24.41 -3.72 -29.74
N GLY A 87 -23.72 -2.78 -29.07
CA GLY A 87 -24.26 -1.49 -28.70
C GLY A 87 -24.96 -1.46 -27.34
N ARG A 88 -24.85 -0.32 -26.65
CA ARG A 88 -25.44 -0.11 -25.33
C ARG A 88 -26.84 0.50 -25.41
N ARG A 89 -27.70 0.09 -24.47
CA ARG A 89 -29.08 0.53 -24.39
C ARG A 89 -29.23 1.99 -24.01
N ASP A 90 -28.40 2.49 -23.10
CA ASP A 90 -28.48 3.88 -22.63
C ASP A 90 -28.07 4.89 -23.71
N LEU A 91 -27.18 4.49 -24.61
CA LEU A 91 -26.81 5.24 -25.82
C LEU A 91 -27.79 5.05 -26.99
N LYS A 92 -28.80 4.17 -26.83
CA LYS A 92 -29.74 3.74 -27.89
C LYS A 92 -29.05 3.08 -29.09
N GLU A 93 -27.87 2.49 -28.88
CA GLU A 93 -27.09 1.82 -29.92
C GLU A 93 -27.33 0.31 -29.96
N GLY A 94 -27.91 -0.27 -28.89
CA GLY A 94 -28.17 -1.70 -28.83
C GLY A 94 -28.90 -2.16 -27.57
N SER A 95 -28.78 -3.44 -27.24
CA SER A 95 -29.55 -4.12 -26.19
C SER A 95 -28.81 -4.25 -24.85
N LEU A 96 -27.51 -3.93 -24.80
CA LEU A 96 -26.69 -4.19 -23.63
C LEU A 96 -27.00 -3.26 -22.45
N VAL A 97 -27.03 -3.82 -21.24
CA VAL A 97 -27.18 -3.09 -19.96
C VAL A 97 -25.83 -2.83 -19.26
N ASN A 98 -24.74 -2.92 -20.03
CA ASN A 98 -23.42 -2.49 -19.62
C ASN A 98 -23.45 -0.99 -19.28
N LEU A 99 -22.79 -0.60 -18.18
CA LEU A 99 -22.75 0.80 -17.70
C LEU A 99 -21.61 1.62 -18.30
N THR A 100 -20.62 0.95 -18.87
CA THR A 100 -19.40 1.53 -19.42
C THR A 100 -19.10 0.84 -20.74
N ASP A 101 -18.25 1.44 -21.58
CA ASP A 101 -17.88 0.88 -22.90
C ASP A 101 -16.95 -0.34 -22.79
N GLY A 102 -16.80 -0.87 -21.58
CA GLY A 102 -15.80 -1.88 -21.25
C GLY A 102 -14.44 -1.25 -21.00
N GLY A 103 -13.58 -2.02 -20.34
CA GLY A 103 -12.22 -1.58 -20.09
C GLY A 103 -11.98 -0.77 -18.80
N GLU A 104 -12.95 -0.76 -17.90
CA GLU A 104 -12.74 -0.28 -16.53
C GLU A 104 -12.50 -1.50 -15.65
N GLY A 105 -11.33 -2.12 -15.80
CA GLY A 105 -10.87 -3.10 -14.82
C GLY A 105 -10.62 -2.40 -13.48
N GLU A 106 -11.00 -3.04 -12.36
CA GLU A 106 -10.60 -2.60 -11.02
C GLU A 106 -9.06 -2.60 -10.86
N SER A 107 -8.38 -3.47 -11.61
CA SER A 107 -6.93 -3.52 -11.77
C SER A 107 -6.43 -2.36 -12.63
N GLY A 108 -5.95 -1.29 -11.98
CA GLY A 108 -5.32 -0.15 -12.63
C GLY A 108 -6.03 1.18 -12.42
N TYR A 109 -7.19 1.19 -11.73
CA TYR A 109 -7.81 2.44 -11.30
C TYR A 109 -6.84 3.18 -10.35
N THR A 110 -6.24 4.24 -10.87
CA THR A 110 -5.44 5.17 -10.09
C THR A 110 -6.25 6.44 -9.92
N PHE A 111 -6.44 6.86 -8.66
CA PHE A 111 -7.09 8.14 -8.40
C PHE A 111 -6.37 9.26 -9.18
N SER A 112 -7.14 10.14 -9.81
CA SER A 112 -6.60 11.35 -10.43
C SER A 112 -5.79 12.15 -9.41
N LYS A 113 -4.81 12.94 -9.86
CA LYS A 113 -4.03 13.81 -8.96
C LYS A 113 -4.96 14.70 -8.11
N GLU A 114 -6.00 15.23 -8.73
CA GLU A 114 -7.03 16.02 -8.07
C GLU A 114 -7.80 15.22 -6.99
N SER A 115 -8.20 13.98 -7.28
CA SER A 115 -8.90 13.14 -6.30
C SER A 115 -7.99 12.79 -5.12
N LYS A 116 -6.70 12.49 -5.38
CA LYS A 116 -5.71 12.26 -4.33
C LYS A 116 -5.52 13.51 -3.46
N GLN A 117 -5.51 14.68 -4.07
CA GLN A 117 -5.39 15.95 -3.36
C GLN A 117 -6.61 16.19 -2.47
N LYS A 118 -7.84 16.06 -2.98
CA LYS A 118 -9.08 16.22 -2.18
C LYS A 118 -9.14 15.25 -1.01
N MET A 119 -8.77 13.99 -1.23
CA MET A 119 -8.69 13.00 -0.14
C MET A 119 -7.63 13.39 0.91
N SER A 120 -6.48 13.90 0.46
CA SER A 120 -5.42 14.38 1.37
C SER A 120 -5.88 15.59 2.16
N GLU A 121 -6.52 16.57 1.53
CA GLU A 121 -7.07 17.77 2.18
C GLU A 121 -8.10 17.39 3.24
N PHE A 122 -9.00 16.45 2.92
CA PHE A 122 -9.99 15.95 3.88
C PHE A 122 -9.36 15.17 5.06
N ALA A 123 -8.25 14.48 4.82
CA ALA A 123 -7.52 13.78 5.87
C ALA A 123 -6.68 14.72 6.75
N MET A 124 -6.19 15.82 6.18
CA MET A 124 -5.33 16.78 6.85
C MET A 124 -6.11 17.51 7.95
N GLY A 125 -5.56 17.52 9.16
CA GLY A 125 -6.22 18.15 10.31
C GLY A 125 -7.33 17.33 10.97
N ARG A 126 -7.60 16.10 10.51
CA ARG A 126 -8.54 15.21 11.19
C ARG A 126 -8.05 14.87 12.60
N ILE A 127 -8.69 15.44 13.61
CA ILE A 127 -8.40 15.15 15.01
C ILE A 127 -9.06 13.82 15.39
N VAL A 128 -8.23 12.82 15.67
CA VAL A 128 -8.70 11.55 16.23
C VAL A 128 -9.16 11.79 17.68
N SER A 129 -10.37 11.33 18.02
CA SER A 129 -10.92 11.47 19.37
C SER A 129 -10.03 10.76 20.42
N ALA A 130 -10.05 11.25 21.66
CA ALA A 130 -9.24 10.68 22.74
C ALA A 130 -9.49 9.17 22.93
N GLY A 131 -10.74 8.72 22.91
CA GLY A 131 -11.09 7.30 23.02
C GLY A 131 -10.57 6.46 21.85
N THR A 132 -10.53 7.00 20.62
CA THR A 132 -9.94 6.30 19.48
C THR A 132 -8.42 6.25 19.57
N LYS A 133 -7.78 7.33 20.02
CA LYS A 133 -6.33 7.37 20.27
C LYS A 133 -5.92 6.33 21.32
N GLN A 134 -6.69 6.21 22.40
CA GLN A 134 -6.44 5.24 23.45
C GLN A 134 -6.56 3.80 22.92
N LYS A 135 -7.64 3.46 22.22
CA LYS A 135 -7.79 2.14 21.59
C LYS A 135 -6.65 1.79 20.64
N LEU A 136 -6.21 2.75 19.82
CA LEU A 136 -5.06 2.55 18.93
C LEU A 136 -3.76 2.35 19.72
N SER A 137 -3.58 3.08 20.82
CA SER A 137 -2.43 2.90 21.72
C SER A 137 -2.43 1.50 22.34
N ASP A 138 -3.58 1.05 22.86
CA ASP A 138 -3.73 -0.24 23.53
C ASP A 138 -3.45 -1.41 22.59
N ILE A 139 -3.85 -1.32 21.32
CA ILE A 139 -3.56 -2.34 20.30
C ILE A 139 -2.08 -2.36 19.90
N ASN A 140 -1.44 -1.18 19.87
CA ASN A 140 -0.09 -1.05 19.33
C ASN A 140 1.02 -1.13 20.39
N THR A 141 0.68 -1.41 21.66
CA THR A 141 1.67 -1.45 22.75
C THR A 141 1.51 -2.70 23.61
N GLY A 142 2.57 -3.04 24.34
CA GLY A 142 2.57 -4.17 25.26
C GLY A 142 2.19 -5.49 24.60
N GLU A 143 1.54 -6.36 25.38
CA GLU A 143 1.19 -7.73 24.99
C GLU A 143 0.16 -7.80 23.85
N ASN A 144 -0.64 -6.76 23.68
CA ASN A 144 -1.65 -6.67 22.63
C ASN A 144 -1.04 -6.44 21.24
N HIS A 145 0.19 -5.93 21.17
CA HIS A 145 0.83 -5.68 19.88
C HIS A 145 1.01 -7.02 19.12
N PRO A 146 0.61 -7.12 17.83
CA PRO A 146 0.66 -8.40 17.09
C PRO A 146 2.05 -9.05 16.99
N MET A 147 3.09 -8.25 17.15
CA MET A 147 4.50 -8.67 17.19
C MET A 147 5.10 -8.74 18.59
N TYR A 148 4.31 -8.58 19.65
CA TYR A 148 4.80 -8.73 21.02
C TYR A 148 5.40 -10.12 21.22
N GLY A 149 6.57 -10.19 21.85
CA GLY A 149 7.32 -11.44 22.07
C GLY A 149 7.93 -12.09 20.81
N LYS A 150 7.55 -11.65 19.60
CA LYS A 150 8.06 -12.23 18.35
C LYS A 150 9.39 -11.59 17.95
N LYS A 151 10.36 -12.42 17.56
CA LYS A 151 11.65 -11.96 17.02
C LYS A 151 11.70 -12.24 15.52
N HIS A 152 12.24 -11.29 14.75
CA HIS A 152 12.55 -11.52 13.34
C HIS A 152 13.64 -12.60 13.19
N SER A 153 13.51 -13.45 12.17
CA SER A 153 14.54 -14.42 11.79
C SER A 153 15.84 -13.70 11.39
N SER A 154 16.97 -14.40 11.47
CA SER A 154 18.27 -13.88 11.01
C SER A 154 18.22 -13.44 9.55
N GLU A 155 17.60 -14.24 8.69
CA GLU A 155 17.39 -13.94 7.27
C GLU A 155 16.56 -12.66 7.08
N THR A 156 15.48 -12.47 7.84
CA THR A 156 14.64 -11.26 7.76
C THR A 156 15.43 -10.03 8.19
N LYS A 157 16.23 -10.14 9.26
CA LYS A 157 17.11 -9.04 9.71
C LYS A 157 18.14 -8.68 8.65
N GLN A 158 18.71 -9.67 7.97
CA GLN A 158 19.65 -9.45 6.88
C GLN A 158 18.99 -8.72 5.71
N ARG A 159 17.80 -9.16 5.27
CA ARG A 159 17.03 -8.46 4.22
C ARG A 159 16.74 -7.00 4.58
N ILE A 160 16.35 -6.74 5.83
CA ILE A 160 16.11 -5.37 6.32
C ILE A 160 17.42 -4.56 6.26
N SER A 161 18.53 -5.13 6.72
CA SER A 161 19.86 -4.49 6.65
C SER A 161 20.26 -4.15 5.22
N ASP A 162 20.18 -5.13 4.31
CA ASP A 162 20.54 -4.95 2.90
C ASP A 162 19.67 -3.90 2.22
N SER A 163 18.37 -3.85 2.56
CA SER A 163 17.46 -2.83 2.02
C SER A 163 17.77 -1.40 2.47
N HIS A 164 18.49 -1.23 3.60
CA HIS A 164 18.91 0.07 4.11
C HIS A 164 20.36 0.42 3.74
N LYS A 165 21.16 -0.59 3.40
CA LYS A 165 22.57 -0.41 3.05
C LYS A 165 22.72 0.53 1.85
N GLY A 166 23.52 1.57 2.02
CA GLY A 166 23.80 2.55 0.96
C GLY A 166 22.72 3.63 0.74
N LYS A 167 21.56 3.56 1.41
CA LYS A 167 20.57 4.63 1.36
C LYS A 167 21.08 5.85 2.13
N LYS A 168 21.40 6.93 1.41
CA LYS A 168 21.73 8.23 2.00
C LYS A 168 20.45 9.03 2.20
N ILE A 169 20.34 9.66 3.36
CA ILE A 169 19.29 10.65 3.62
C ILE A 169 19.52 11.84 2.66
N SER A 170 18.46 12.37 2.07
CA SER A 170 18.59 13.50 1.14
C SER A 170 19.12 14.76 1.84
N PRO A 171 19.85 15.64 1.15
CA PRO A 171 20.36 16.88 1.74
C PRO A 171 19.26 17.73 2.40
N GLU A 172 18.09 17.84 1.76
CA GLU A 172 16.93 18.54 2.31
C GLU A 172 16.42 17.93 3.62
N THR A 173 16.38 16.60 3.69
CA THR A 173 15.93 15.91 4.92
C THR A 173 16.95 16.10 6.03
N CYS A 174 18.24 16.02 5.72
CA CYS A 174 19.32 16.34 6.67
C CYS A 174 19.19 17.77 7.22
N GLN A 175 18.90 18.76 6.36
CA GLN A 175 18.70 20.15 6.77
C GLN A 175 17.46 20.31 7.69
N LYS A 176 16.34 19.67 7.35
CA LYS A 176 15.13 19.68 8.20
C LYS A 176 15.40 19.08 9.58
N MET A 177 16.15 17.97 9.64
CA MET A 177 16.57 17.35 10.90
C MET A 177 17.51 18.27 11.68
N ALA A 178 18.50 18.88 11.02
CA ALA A 178 19.43 19.80 11.67
C ALA A 178 18.70 20.99 12.29
N LYS A 179 17.77 21.62 11.56
CA LYS A 179 16.95 22.72 12.06
C LYS A 179 16.06 22.31 13.23
N ALA A 180 15.47 21.11 13.20
CA ALA A 180 14.67 20.60 14.31
C ALA A 180 15.50 20.34 15.58
N HIS A 181 16.78 20.02 15.44
CA HIS A 181 17.70 19.81 16.55
C HIS A 181 18.49 21.07 16.93
N GLU A 182 18.32 22.17 16.21
CA GLU A 182 18.98 23.44 16.47
C GLU A 182 18.59 23.95 17.86
N GLY A 183 19.57 24.38 18.65
CA GLY A 183 19.37 24.83 20.02
C GLY A 183 19.12 23.73 21.07
N LEU A 184 18.72 22.50 20.69
CA LEU A 184 18.50 21.39 21.64
C LEU A 184 19.79 20.70 22.09
N GLN A 185 20.92 20.98 21.43
CA GLN A 185 22.19 20.27 21.67
C GLN A 185 22.96 20.79 22.89
N ALA A 186 22.75 22.05 23.30
CA ALA A 186 23.47 22.68 24.41
C ALA A 186 22.65 23.82 25.05
N GLY A 187 23.03 24.23 26.25
CA GLY A 187 22.32 25.30 26.99
C GLY A 187 20.97 24.84 27.56
N GLU A 188 20.15 25.80 27.99
CA GLU A 188 18.88 25.56 28.71
C GLU A 188 17.86 24.70 27.96
N ASN A 189 17.91 24.74 26.63
CA ASN A 189 17.05 23.95 25.75
C ASN A 189 17.46 22.47 25.68
N ASN A 190 18.64 22.08 26.18
CA ASN A 190 19.02 20.68 26.28
C ASN A 190 18.21 20.02 27.40
N PRO A 191 17.50 18.89 27.16
CA PRO A 191 16.71 18.19 28.19
C PRO A 191 17.48 17.77 29.45
N PHE A 192 18.81 17.71 29.37
CA PHE A 192 19.72 17.39 30.45
C PHE A 192 20.45 18.60 31.05
N TYR A 193 20.13 19.83 30.62
CA TYR A 193 20.71 21.03 31.21
C TYR A 193 20.38 21.11 32.70
N GLY A 194 21.39 21.45 33.51
CA GLY A 194 21.29 21.51 34.98
C GLY A 194 21.11 20.17 35.70
N LYS A 195 20.84 19.06 35.00
CA LYS A 195 20.66 17.73 35.61
C LYS A 195 22.01 17.06 35.86
N LYS A 196 22.25 16.62 37.09
CA LYS A 196 23.44 15.82 37.47
C LYS A 196 23.05 14.35 37.65
N HIS A 197 23.80 13.44 37.02
CA HIS A 197 23.65 12.01 37.30
C HIS A 197 24.06 11.68 38.74
N SER A 198 23.31 10.78 39.37
CA SER A 198 23.68 10.21 40.67
C SER A 198 25.01 9.45 40.59
N LEU A 199 25.72 9.33 41.72
CA LEU A 199 26.96 8.54 41.79
C LEU A 199 26.75 7.09 41.34
N LYS A 200 25.65 6.47 41.75
CA LYS A 200 25.26 5.11 41.33
C LYS A 200 25.09 5.00 39.81
N THR A 201 24.48 6.01 39.18
CA THR A 201 24.33 6.06 37.71
C THR A 201 25.68 6.26 37.02
N LYS A 202 26.54 7.14 37.55
CA LYS A 202 27.90 7.35 37.02
C LYS A 202 28.72 6.07 37.08
N GLN A 203 28.63 5.33 38.17
CA GLN A 203 29.33 4.04 38.32
C GLN A 203 28.85 3.03 37.27
N LYS A 204 27.53 2.89 37.09
CA LYS A 204 26.96 2.00 36.05
C LYS A 204 27.44 2.35 34.63
N ILE A 205 27.50 3.63 34.30
CA ILE A 205 28.02 4.09 33.00
C ILE A 205 29.51 3.74 32.87
N SER A 206 30.30 4.00 33.92
CA SER A 206 31.73 3.66 33.97
C SER A 206 31.98 2.17 33.76
N ASP A 207 31.23 1.31 34.46
CA ASP A 207 31.37 -0.15 34.37
C ASP A 207 30.98 -0.66 32.98
N ALA A 208 29.97 -0.06 32.34
CA ALA A 208 29.55 -0.42 30.98
C ALA A 208 30.55 0.02 29.89
N LEU A 209 31.30 1.10 30.13
CA LEU A 209 32.31 1.62 29.21
C LEU A 209 33.67 0.92 29.37
N LYS A 210 33.88 0.18 30.47
CA LYS A 210 35.11 -0.54 30.76
C LYS A 210 34.99 -2.03 30.40
N GLY A 211 36.11 -2.62 30.01
CA GLY A 211 36.23 -4.06 29.78
C GLY A 211 35.87 -4.52 28.37
N GLU A 212 36.15 -5.80 28.12
CA GLU A 212 36.12 -6.46 26.80
C GLU A 212 34.75 -6.47 26.13
N LYS A 213 33.68 -6.31 26.90
CA LYS A 213 32.30 -6.23 26.38
C LYS A 213 32.00 -4.89 25.70
N HIS A 214 32.83 -3.86 25.91
CA HIS A 214 32.65 -2.58 25.23
C HIS A 214 33.12 -2.68 23.76
N PRO A 215 32.31 -2.28 22.75
CA PRO A 215 32.65 -2.45 21.32
C PRO A 215 33.95 -1.78 20.86
N MET A 216 34.45 -0.83 21.64
CA MET A 216 35.69 -0.10 21.40
C MET A 216 36.85 -0.50 22.33
N TYR A 217 36.68 -1.53 23.16
CA TYR A 217 37.76 -2.04 24.00
C TYR A 217 38.93 -2.52 23.13
N GLY A 218 40.15 -2.11 23.47
CA GLY A 218 41.37 -2.40 22.70
C GLY A 218 41.51 -1.69 21.35
N LYS A 219 40.46 -1.02 20.84
CA LYS A 219 40.54 -0.27 19.58
C LYS A 219 41.16 1.11 19.81
N PRO A 220 42.13 1.53 18.98
CA PRO A 220 42.66 2.89 19.05
C PRO A 220 41.53 3.89 18.74
N ALA A 221 41.50 5.00 19.47
CA ALA A 221 40.58 6.08 19.16
C ALA A 221 40.86 6.60 17.74
N TRP A 222 39.80 6.89 16.97
CA TRP A 222 39.89 7.32 15.56
C TRP A 222 40.70 8.62 15.35
N ASN A 223 40.93 9.37 16.41
CA ASN A 223 41.68 10.62 16.47
C ASN A 223 43.08 10.47 17.11
N ARG A 224 43.51 9.27 17.49
CA ARG A 224 44.83 9.03 18.07
C ARG A 224 45.92 9.44 17.06
N GLY A 225 46.73 10.44 17.40
CA GLY A 225 47.80 10.98 16.56
C GLY A 225 47.39 12.14 15.62
N LYS A 226 46.11 12.51 15.55
CA LYS A 226 45.68 13.69 14.79
C LYS A 226 45.79 14.94 15.67
N LYS A 227 46.61 15.93 15.26
CA LYS A 227 46.57 17.26 15.87
C LYS A 227 45.20 17.88 15.56
N MET A 228 44.35 18.00 16.57
CA MET A 228 43.11 18.77 16.47
C MET A 228 43.50 20.23 16.17
N THR A 229 43.28 20.68 14.94
CA THR A 229 43.43 22.10 14.61
C THR A 229 42.44 22.88 15.47
N LYS A 230 42.92 23.91 16.17
CA LYS A 230 42.05 24.84 16.91
C LYS A 230 41.05 25.40 15.90
N VAL A 231 39.78 25.01 16.02
CA VAL A 231 38.71 25.66 15.29
C VAL A 231 38.78 27.14 15.65
N ILE A 232 39.04 27.95 14.63
CA ILE A 232 39.04 29.40 14.70
C ILE A 232 37.69 29.79 15.30
N LYS A 233 37.71 30.35 16.51
CA LYS A 233 36.59 31.14 17.02
C LYS A 233 36.52 32.35 16.10
N LEU A 234 35.61 32.33 15.12
CA LEU A 234 35.05 33.57 14.61
C LEU A 234 34.25 34.15 15.79
N LYS A 235 34.92 35.03 16.53
CA LYS A 235 34.28 35.97 17.45
C LYS A 235 34.24 37.31 16.72
N GLU A 236 33.01 37.79 16.59
CA GLU A 236 32.53 39.14 16.31
C GLU A 236 32.90 39.75 14.95
#